data_AF-A0A1L6KKW0-F1
#
_entry.id   AF-A0A1L6KKW0-F1
#
_cell.length_a   1.000
_cell.length_b   1.000
_cell.length_c   1.000
_cell.angle_alpha   90.00
_cell.angle_beta   90.00
_cell.angle_gamma   90.00
#
_symmetry.space_group_name_H-M   'P 1'
#
loop_
_entity.id
_entity.type
_entity.pdbx_description
1 polymer ?
#
loop_
_entity_poly.entity_id
_entity_poly.type
_entity_poly.pdbx_seq_one_letter_code
_entity_poly.pdbx_strand_id
1 'polypeptide(L)'
;MFIQKGKLRFSQKEVWDLDTHLAKIIHAGLVQFKQSKRQGIPSAFLVESTAEHPLGTATEQTAQAWEEALNQMIHAFSPQQDYEAIESSIYDLKMIEDVDRQRSSDDCIPMRMLTFPKAGFNEQDIEAYRERKQQWEQIDHLKRQQGRELFAQYFHHLWD
;
A
#
# COMPACT_ATOMS: atom_id res chain seq x y z
N MET A 1 -0.05 17.53 -6.20
CA MET A 1 -0.99 18.61 -5.89
C MET A 1 -0.20 19.78 -5.34
N PHE A 2 -0.48 21.00 -5.80
CA PHE A 2 0.14 22.21 -5.27
C PHE A 2 -0.86 23.37 -5.30
N ILE A 3 -0.68 24.32 -4.38
CA ILE A 3 -1.49 25.54 -4.35
C ILE A 3 -0.77 26.59 -5.19
N GLN A 4 -1.41 27.04 -6.26
CA GLN A 4 -0.93 28.14 -7.08
C GLN A 4 -2.00 29.21 -7.17
N LYS A 5 -1.69 30.41 -6.68
CA LYS A 5 -2.61 31.56 -6.63
C LYS A 5 -3.93 31.22 -5.89
N GLY A 6 -3.83 30.53 -4.76
CA GLY A 6 -4.98 30.14 -3.94
C GLY A 6 -5.88 29.06 -4.56
N LYS A 7 -5.53 28.50 -5.71
CA LYS A 7 -6.26 27.40 -6.36
C LYS A 7 -5.45 26.11 -6.26
N LEU A 8 -6.14 25.02 -5.92
CA LEU A 8 -5.59 23.68 -5.97
C LEU A 8 -5.32 23.32 -7.44
N ARG A 9 -4.09 22.89 -7.75
CA ARG A 9 -3.72 22.39 -9.06
C ARG A 9 -3.09 21.01 -8.98
N PHE A 10 -3.34 20.22 -10.01
CA PHE A 10 -2.74 18.91 -10.24
C PHE A 10 -1.80 19.01 -11.44
N SER A 11 -0.64 18.36 -11.33
CA SER A 11 0.22 18.17 -12.50
C SER A 11 -0.38 17.11 -13.43
N GLN A 12 0.03 17.12 -14.69
CA GLN A 12 -0.45 16.13 -15.66
C GLN A 12 -0.19 14.70 -15.17
N LYS A 13 1.02 14.43 -14.64
CA LYS A 13 1.39 13.11 -14.09
C LYS A 13 0.47 12.65 -12.95
N GLU A 14 0.00 13.56 -12.11
CA GLU A 14 -0.90 13.26 -10.99
C GLU A 14 -2.35 13.03 -11.44
N VAL A 15 -2.74 13.63 -12.57
CA VAL A 15 -4.05 13.36 -13.19
C VAL A 15 -4.05 11.99 -13.88
N TRP A 16 -2.92 11.60 -14.47
CA TRP A 16 -2.77 10.30 -15.13
C TRP A 16 -2.67 9.12 -14.15
N ASP A 17 -2.24 9.34 -12.91
CA ASP A 17 -2.15 8.33 -11.85
C ASP A 17 -2.73 8.87 -10.53
N LEU A 18 -4.05 9.08 -10.57
CA LEU A 18 -4.80 9.67 -9.47
C LEU A 18 -4.80 8.76 -8.24
N ASP A 19 -4.85 7.44 -8.43
CA ASP A 19 -4.91 6.45 -7.34
C ASP A 19 -3.65 6.49 -6.48
N THR A 20 -2.46 6.49 -7.11
CA THR A 20 -1.19 6.61 -6.39
C THR A 20 -1.07 7.96 -5.68
N HIS A 21 -1.63 9.02 -6.27
CA HIS A 21 -1.58 10.35 -5.66
C HIS A 21 -2.52 10.45 -4.44
N LEU A 22 -3.76 10.00 -4.58
CA LEU A 22 -4.76 9.99 -3.51
C LEU A 22 -4.31 9.08 -2.36
N ALA A 23 -3.73 7.93 -2.65
CA ALA A 23 -3.20 7.03 -1.61
C ALA A 23 -2.22 7.74 -0.67
N LYS A 24 -1.32 8.58 -1.20
CA LYS A 24 -0.38 9.37 -0.38
C LYS A 24 -1.08 10.38 0.52
N ILE A 25 -2.12 11.04 0.00
CA ILE A 25 -2.91 12.01 0.76
C ILE A 25 -3.70 11.31 1.87
N ILE A 26 -4.36 10.20 1.54
CA ILE A 26 -5.13 9.40 2.49
C ILE A 26 -4.22 8.86 3.60
N HIS A 27 -3.06 8.31 3.25
CA HIS A 27 -2.06 7.86 4.22
C HIS A 27 -1.64 8.97 5.17
N ALA A 28 -1.26 10.15 4.64
CA ALA A 28 -0.88 11.29 5.47
C ALA A 28 -2.02 11.74 6.40
N GLY A 29 -3.25 11.78 5.88
CA GLY A 29 -4.45 12.11 6.65
C GLY A 29 -4.71 11.12 7.79
N LEU A 30 -4.64 9.82 7.52
CA LEU A 30 -4.84 8.76 8.52
C LEU A 30 -3.76 8.78 9.61
N VAL A 31 -2.50 9.03 9.26
CA VAL A 31 -1.41 9.16 10.24
C VAL A 31 -1.61 10.38 11.13
N GLN A 32 -1.98 11.53 10.56
CA GLN A 32 -2.29 12.74 11.34
C GLN A 32 -3.53 12.54 12.22
N PHE A 33 -4.58 11.92 11.68
CA PHE A 33 -5.77 11.54 12.43
C PHE A 33 -5.39 10.66 13.63
N LYS A 34 -4.47 9.71 13.43
CA LYS A 34 -3.95 8.86 14.50
C LYS A 34 -3.18 9.60 15.59
N GLN A 35 -2.41 10.61 15.22
CA GLN A 35 -1.62 11.40 16.15
C GLN A 35 -2.43 12.49 16.86
N SER A 36 -3.58 12.88 16.30
CA SER A 36 -4.45 13.88 16.90
C SER A 36 -5.06 13.37 18.21
N LYS A 37 -5.38 14.26 19.15
CA LYS A 37 -6.15 13.92 20.36
C LYS A 37 -7.62 13.71 19.98
N ARG A 38 -7.90 12.58 19.33
CA ARG A 38 -9.25 12.17 18.93
C ARG A 38 -10.12 11.93 20.16
N GLN A 39 -11.39 12.32 20.07
CA GLN A 39 -12.35 12.22 21.17
C GLN A 39 -13.40 11.12 20.98
N GLY A 40 -13.29 10.28 19.94
CA GLY A 40 -14.32 9.29 19.62
C GLY A 40 -13.79 7.97 19.08
N ILE A 41 -14.48 6.89 19.48
CA ILE A 41 -14.44 5.57 18.83
C ILE A 41 -15.73 5.46 18.01
N PRO A 42 -15.68 5.00 16.74
CA PRO A 42 -16.88 4.84 15.94
C PRO A 42 -17.91 3.95 16.63
N SER A 43 -19.20 4.29 16.51
CA SER A 43 -20.30 3.55 17.18
C SER A 43 -20.32 2.06 16.84
N ALA A 44 -19.89 1.70 15.63
CA ALA A 44 -19.74 0.32 15.18
C ALA A 44 -18.75 -0.52 16.00
N PHE A 45 -17.84 0.12 16.74
CA PHE A 45 -16.90 -0.55 17.64
C PHE A 45 -17.37 -0.53 19.09
N LEU A 46 -18.39 0.26 19.47
CA LEU A 46 -18.84 0.34 20.85
C LEU A 46 -19.58 -0.94 21.26
N VAL A 47 -19.53 -1.27 22.56
CA VAL A 47 -20.34 -2.36 23.12
C VAL A 47 -21.83 -2.01 23.03
N GLU A 48 -22.68 -3.01 22.84
CA GLU A 48 -24.14 -2.86 22.74
C GLU A 48 -24.71 -1.90 23.80
N SER A 49 -25.66 -1.08 23.37
CA SER A 49 -26.30 -0.07 24.20
C SER A 49 -27.02 -0.74 25.38
N THR A 50 -26.55 -0.46 26.59
CA THR A 50 -27.23 -0.87 27.83
C THR A 50 -28.12 0.26 28.34
N ALA A 51 -29.04 -0.04 29.27
CA ALA A 51 -29.90 0.98 29.90
C ALA A 51 -29.09 2.09 30.61
N GLU A 52 -27.86 1.81 31.03
CA GLU A 52 -26.93 2.75 31.68
C GLU A 52 -26.09 3.55 30.66
N HIS A 53 -25.93 3.02 29.44
CA HIS A 53 -25.13 3.62 28.37
C HIS A 53 -25.86 3.55 27.01
N PRO A 54 -26.82 4.45 26.77
CA PRO A 54 -27.68 4.42 25.59
C PRO A 54 -26.94 4.65 24.26
N LEU A 55 -25.70 5.15 24.30
CA LEU A 55 -24.85 5.36 23.12
C LEU A 55 -23.76 4.26 22.97
N GLY A 56 -23.78 3.23 23.83
CA GLY A 56 -22.73 2.21 23.91
C GLY A 56 -21.54 2.63 24.79
N THR A 57 -20.74 1.66 25.24
CA THR A 57 -19.54 1.92 26.04
C THR A 57 -18.26 1.66 25.25
N ALA A 58 -17.35 2.62 25.33
CA ALA A 58 -15.96 2.46 24.92
C ALA A 58 -15.24 1.63 25.99
N THR A 59 -15.05 0.35 25.73
CA THR A 59 -14.15 -0.50 26.54
C THR A 59 -12.73 -0.45 25.95
N GLU A 60 -11.74 -0.83 26.75
CA GLU A 60 -10.34 -0.93 26.31
C GLU A 60 -10.19 -1.85 25.07
N GLN A 61 -10.99 -2.92 25.00
CA GLN A 61 -11.02 -3.83 23.86
C GLN A 61 -11.55 -3.16 22.59
N THR A 62 -12.61 -2.36 22.70
CA THR A 62 -13.18 -1.64 21.56
C THR A 62 -12.26 -0.53 21.04
N ALA A 63 -11.51 0.10 21.95
CA ALA A 63 -10.47 1.06 21.59
C ALA A 63 -9.31 0.37 20.86
N GLN A 64 -8.86 -0.78 21.34
CA GLN A 64 -7.83 -1.57 20.66
C GLN A 64 -8.27 -2.03 19.26
N ALA A 65 -9.50 -2.54 19.12
CA ALA A 65 -10.03 -2.97 17.83
C ALA A 65 -10.07 -1.82 16.81
N TRP A 66 -10.46 -0.62 17.25
CA TRP A 66 -10.43 0.57 16.40
C TRP A 66 -9.01 0.99 16.01
N GLU A 67 -8.08 1.00 16.97
CA GLU A 67 -6.68 1.29 16.69
C GLU A 67 -6.05 0.29 15.73
N GLU A 68 -6.41 -0.99 15.84
CA GLU A 68 -5.97 -2.02 14.91
C GLU A 68 -6.54 -1.80 13.51
N ALA A 69 -7.84 -1.51 13.40
CA ALA A 69 -8.46 -1.19 12.12
C ALA A 69 -7.78 0.02 11.45
N LEU A 70 -7.47 1.07 12.21
CA LEU A 70 -6.74 2.24 11.73
C LEU A 70 -5.32 1.88 11.28
N ASN A 71 -4.62 1.01 12.00
CA ASN A 71 -3.30 0.54 11.57
C ASN A 71 -3.37 -0.21 10.23
N GLN A 72 -4.40 -1.04 10.04
CA GLN A 72 -4.62 -1.75 8.78
C GLN A 72 -4.94 -0.78 7.63
N MET A 73 -5.76 0.25 7.86
CA MET A 73 -6.01 1.32 6.88
C MET A 73 -4.72 2.08 6.54
N ILE A 74 -3.94 2.49 7.55
CA ILE A 74 -2.66 3.20 7.35
C ILE A 74 -1.71 2.33 6.52
N HIS A 75 -1.57 1.05 6.87
CA HIS A 75 -0.74 0.11 6.12
C HIS A 75 -1.19 0.01 4.65
N ALA A 76 -2.50 -0.07 4.40
CA ALA A 76 -3.04 -0.24 3.05
C ALA A 76 -2.73 0.92 2.08
N PHE A 77 -2.61 2.13 2.61
CA PHE A 77 -2.26 3.33 1.84
C PHE A 77 -0.79 3.74 1.96
N SER A 78 0.00 3.03 2.78
CA SER A 78 1.43 3.26 2.88
C SER A 78 2.12 3.03 1.52
N PRO A 79 3.28 3.67 1.25
CA PRO A 79 4.05 3.41 0.04
C PRO A 79 4.26 1.92 -0.18
N GLN A 80 4.17 1.47 -1.43
CA GLN A 80 4.46 0.08 -1.76
C GLN A 80 5.93 -0.19 -1.43
N GLN A 81 6.17 -1.17 -0.57
CA GLN A 81 7.50 -1.66 -0.28
C GLN A 81 7.79 -2.80 -1.24
N ASP A 82 8.96 -2.79 -1.86
CA ASP A 82 9.38 -3.91 -2.68
C ASP A 82 9.94 -5.03 -1.79
N TYR A 83 9.68 -6.29 -2.15
CA TYR A 83 10.24 -7.45 -1.43
C TYR A 83 11.77 -7.36 -1.30
N GLU A 84 12.43 -6.75 -2.28
CA GLU A 84 13.87 -6.57 -2.32
C GLU A 84 14.41 -5.65 -1.22
N ALA A 85 13.55 -4.83 -0.60
CA ALA A 85 13.89 -4.06 0.59
C ALA A 85 13.91 -4.92 1.87
N ILE A 86 13.37 -6.14 1.82
CA ILE A 86 13.31 -7.10 2.94
C ILE A 86 14.36 -8.19 2.75
N GLU A 87 14.40 -8.81 1.58
CA GLU A 87 15.40 -9.83 1.22
C GLU A 87 16.12 -9.41 -0.06
N SER A 88 17.45 -9.34 0.00
CA SER A 88 18.27 -8.97 -1.17
C SER A 88 17.99 -9.88 -2.36
N SER A 89 17.86 -9.29 -3.55
CA SER A 89 17.65 -10.05 -4.77
C SER A 89 18.81 -11.02 -5.04
N ILE A 90 18.46 -12.26 -5.37
CA ILE A 90 19.40 -13.30 -5.81
C ILE A 90 19.68 -13.24 -7.31
N TYR A 91 19.08 -12.27 -8.03
CA TYR A 91 19.26 -12.10 -9.47
C TYR A 91 20.13 -10.88 -9.78
N ASP A 92 20.94 -10.99 -10.83
CA ASP A 92 21.59 -9.89 -11.53
C ASP A 92 20.77 -9.49 -12.75
N LEU A 93 20.75 -8.19 -13.05
CA LEU A 93 20.11 -7.64 -14.24
C LEU A 93 21.17 -7.46 -15.34
N LYS A 94 20.91 -8.00 -16.53
CA LYS A 94 21.72 -7.74 -17.72
C LYS A 94 20.84 -7.23 -18.85
N MET A 95 21.30 -6.16 -19.49
CA MET A 95 20.72 -5.64 -20.72
C MET A 95 21.33 -6.38 -21.90
N ILE A 96 20.51 -6.99 -22.74
CA ILE A 96 20.93 -7.79 -23.90
C ILE A 96 20.16 -7.28 -25.11
N GLU A 97 20.80 -7.27 -26.28
CA GLU A 97 20.14 -6.90 -27.55
C GLU A 97 18.99 -7.87 -27.85
N ASP A 98 17.84 -7.30 -28.21
CA ASP A 98 16.62 -8.03 -28.53
C ASP A 98 16.56 -8.32 -30.03
N VAL A 99 17.39 -9.28 -30.45
CA VAL A 99 17.63 -9.63 -31.87
C VAL A 99 16.35 -10.14 -32.58
N ASP A 100 15.33 -10.54 -31.82
CA ASP A 100 14.07 -11.10 -32.31
C ASP A 100 13.02 -10.03 -32.66
N ARG A 101 13.18 -8.79 -32.17
CA ARG A 101 12.32 -7.68 -32.57
C ARG A 101 12.72 -7.22 -33.98
N GLN A 102 11.85 -7.50 -34.96
CA GLN A 102 11.96 -6.96 -36.32
C GLN A 102 12.37 -5.50 -36.27
N ARG A 103 13.51 -5.18 -36.91
CA ARG A 103 14.03 -3.81 -37.04
C ARG A 103 12.93 -2.92 -37.61
N SER A 104 12.22 -2.19 -36.76
CA SER A 104 11.43 -1.04 -37.22
C SER A 104 12.40 -0.02 -37.81
N SER A 105 11.94 0.78 -38.77
CA SER A 105 12.75 1.70 -39.59
C SER A 105 13.46 2.84 -38.83
N ASP A 106 13.51 2.78 -37.50
CA ASP A 106 14.25 3.70 -36.65
C ASP A 106 15.53 3.00 -36.17
N ASP A 107 16.67 3.69 -36.26
CA ASP A 107 18.04 3.23 -35.91
C ASP A 107 18.24 2.88 -34.41
N CYS A 108 17.19 2.52 -33.68
CA CYS A 108 17.25 2.14 -32.29
C CYS A 108 17.41 0.62 -32.15
N ILE A 109 18.53 0.16 -31.58
CA ILE A 109 18.72 -1.26 -31.25
C ILE A 109 17.78 -1.59 -30.09
N PRO A 110 16.79 -2.48 -30.28
CA PRO A 110 15.90 -2.86 -29.20
C PRO A 110 16.73 -3.64 -28.16
N MET A 111 16.67 -3.22 -26.90
CA MET A 111 17.33 -3.89 -25.78
C MET A 111 16.28 -4.55 -24.89
N ARG A 112 16.53 -5.78 -24.43
CA ARG A 112 15.74 -6.48 -23.42
C ARG A 112 16.52 -6.63 -22.13
N MET A 113 15.83 -6.50 -21.01
CA MET A 113 16.38 -6.75 -19.68
C MET A 113 16.13 -8.20 -19.31
N LEU A 114 17.18 -8.94 -18.96
CA LEU A 114 17.10 -10.33 -18.51
C LEU A 114 17.68 -10.45 -17.09
N THR A 115 16.99 -11.22 -16.26
CA THR A 115 17.40 -11.56 -14.89
C THR A 115 18.12 -12.89 -14.88
N PHE A 116 19.31 -12.94 -14.28
CA PHE A 116 20.12 -14.15 -14.13
C PHE A 116 20.40 -14.42 -12.67
N PRO A 117 20.27 -15.66 -12.16
CA PRO A 117 20.69 -15.97 -10.80
C PRO A 117 22.16 -15.64 -10.59
N LYS A 118 22.48 -15.06 -9.43
CA LYS A 118 23.86 -14.80 -9.00
C LYS A 118 24.64 -16.10 -8.84
N ALA A 119 25.96 -16.02 -9.01
CA ALA A 119 26.82 -17.18 -8.78
C ALA A 119 26.69 -17.69 -7.34
N GLY A 120 26.56 -19.00 -7.16
CA GLY A 120 26.46 -19.64 -5.85
C GLY A 120 25.03 -20.01 -5.41
N PHE A 121 24.00 -19.62 -6.15
CA PHE A 121 22.63 -20.08 -5.93
C PHE A 121 22.31 -21.28 -6.83
N ASN A 122 21.78 -22.35 -6.22
CA ASN A 122 21.30 -23.51 -6.95
C ASN A 122 19.80 -23.39 -7.27
N GLU A 123 19.25 -24.37 -7.99
CA GLU A 123 17.83 -24.37 -8.39
C GLU A 123 16.86 -24.41 -7.20
N GLN A 124 17.22 -25.09 -6.11
CA GLN A 124 16.41 -25.12 -4.89
C GLN A 124 16.40 -23.76 -4.19
N ASP A 125 17.54 -23.06 -4.14
CA ASP A 125 17.63 -21.71 -3.56
C ASP A 125 16.77 -20.71 -4.36
N ILE A 126 16.81 -20.85 -5.69
CA ILE A 126 16.03 -20.03 -6.62
C ILE A 126 14.53 -20.23 -6.40
N GLU A 127 14.09 -21.48 -6.30
CA GLU A 127 12.67 -21.79 -6.11
C GLU A 127 12.20 -21.34 -4.73
N ALA A 128 12.98 -21.61 -3.68
CA ALA A 128 12.66 -21.18 -2.33
C ALA A 128 12.57 -19.64 -2.22
N TYR A 129 13.44 -18.90 -2.91
CA TYR A 129 13.35 -17.44 -2.97
C TYR A 129 12.07 -16.97 -3.69
N ARG A 130 11.71 -17.60 -4.81
CA ARG A 130 10.48 -17.27 -5.54
C ARG A 130 9.23 -17.52 -4.70
N GLU A 131 9.17 -18.67 -4.01
CA GLU A 131 8.08 -19.00 -3.12
C GLU A 131 7.92 -17.95 -2.00
N ARG A 132 9.03 -17.58 -1.33
CA ARG A 132 8.98 -16.55 -0.28
C ARG A 132 8.53 -15.20 -0.81
N LYS A 133 9.07 -14.77 -1.96
CA LYS A 133 8.68 -13.52 -2.62
C LYS A 133 7.19 -13.52 -2.96
N GLN A 134 6.70 -14.59 -3.60
CA GLN A 134 5.30 -14.72 -3.99
C GLN A 134 4.37 -14.75 -2.79
N GLN A 135 4.71 -15.50 -1.74
CA GLN A 135 3.94 -15.53 -0.50
C GLN A 135 3.87 -14.15 0.14
N TRP A 136 5.00 -13.43 0.20
CA TRP A 136 5.03 -12.08 0.74
C TRP A 136 4.15 -11.13 -0.07
N GLU A 137 4.26 -11.14 -1.40
CA GLU A 137 3.46 -10.30 -2.31
C GLU A 137 1.96 -10.59 -2.16
N GLN A 138 1.57 -11.86 -2.03
CA GLN A 138 0.17 -12.25 -1.79
C GLN A 138 -0.35 -11.74 -0.44
N ILE A 139 0.45 -11.89 0.62
CA ILE A 139 0.08 -11.41 1.96
C ILE A 139 -0.02 -9.89 1.98
N ASP A 140 0.93 -9.17 1.39
CA ASP A 140 0.91 -7.71 1.31
C ASP A 140 -0.31 -7.23 0.51
N HIS A 141 -0.58 -7.84 -0.64
CA HIS A 141 -1.76 -7.54 -1.45
C HIS A 141 -3.06 -7.72 -0.65
N LEU A 142 -3.22 -8.85 0.04
CA LEU A 142 -4.41 -9.13 0.85
C LEU A 142 -4.57 -8.11 1.99
N LYS A 143 -3.49 -7.80 2.72
CA LYS A 143 -3.51 -6.79 3.80
C LYS A 143 -3.90 -5.41 3.30
N ARG A 144 -3.35 -5.02 2.14
CA ARG A 144 -3.70 -3.73 1.50
C ARG A 144 -5.16 -3.71 1.07
N GLN A 145 -5.67 -4.80 0.52
CA GLN A 145 -7.08 -4.90 0.15
C GLN A 145 -7.99 -4.75 1.37
N GLN A 146 -7.74 -5.52 2.43
CA GLN A 146 -8.52 -5.47 3.68
C GLN A 146 -8.50 -4.07 4.30
N GLY A 147 -7.34 -3.41 4.38
CA GLY A 147 -7.27 -2.06 4.91
C GLY A 147 -7.99 -1.02 4.05
N ARG A 148 -8.06 -1.20 2.73
CA ARG A 148 -8.87 -0.34 1.84
C ARG A 148 -10.36 -0.56 2.03
N GLU A 149 -10.79 -1.81 2.20
CA GLU A 149 -12.18 -2.17 2.50
C GLU A 149 -12.62 -1.57 3.83
N LEU A 150 -11.78 -1.70 4.87
CA LEU A 150 -12.00 -1.05 6.17
C LEU A 150 -12.09 0.48 6.02
N PHE A 151 -11.19 1.09 5.26
CA PHE A 151 -11.23 2.53 5.02
C PHE A 151 -12.55 2.94 4.35
N ALA A 152 -13.01 2.22 3.34
CA ALA A 152 -14.28 2.50 2.67
C ALA A 152 -15.47 2.33 3.64
N GLN A 153 -15.46 1.29 4.46
CA GLN A 153 -16.51 1.00 5.44
C GLN A 153 -16.61 2.08 6.53
N TYR A 154 -15.47 2.56 7.02
CA TYR A 154 -15.42 3.48 8.16
C TYR A 154 -15.09 4.93 7.79
N PHE A 155 -15.05 5.26 6.50
CA PHE A 155 -14.65 6.58 6.00
C PHE A 155 -15.38 7.73 6.70
N HIS A 156 -16.68 7.61 6.91
CA HIS A 156 -17.50 8.66 7.53
C HIS A 156 -17.09 8.96 8.98
N HIS A 157 -16.63 7.94 9.71
CA HIS A 157 -16.21 8.08 11.11
C HIS A 157 -14.82 8.71 11.27
N LEU A 158 -14.14 9.05 10.17
CA LEU A 158 -12.86 9.76 10.18
C LEU A 158 -13.02 11.29 10.24
N TRP A 159 -14.27 11.79 10.18
CA TRP A 159 -14.58 13.22 10.04
C TRP A 159 -15.55 13.76 11.09
N ASP A 160 -16.08 12.89 11.96
CA ASP A 160 -16.96 13.23 13.10
C ASP A 160 -16.13 13.53 14.36
#